data_AF-X0U803-F1
#
_entry.id   AF-X0U803-F1
#
_cell.length_a   1.000
_cell.length_b   1.000
_cell.length_c   1.000
_cell.angle_alpha   90.00
_cell.angle_beta   90.00
_cell.angle_gamma   90.00
#
_symmetry.space_group_name_H-M   'P 1'
#
loop_
_entity.id
_entity.type
_entity.pdbx_description
1 polymer ?
#
loop_
_entity_poly.entity_id
_entity_poly.type
_entity_poly.pdbx_seq_one_letter_code
_entity_poly.pdbx_strand_id
1 'polypeptide(L)' 'MPLTSKGAKILAKMIKTYKSKKKGKSVFYASQKAKTITGTHK' A
#
# COMPACT_ATOMS: atom_id res chain seq x y z
N MET A 1 10.33 -0.43 8.51
CA MET A 1 9.04 0.16 8.93
C MET A 1 7.92 -0.87 8.80
N PRO A 2 7.42 -1.43 9.92
CA PRO A 2 6.21 -2.24 9.90
C PRO A 2 5.03 -1.46 9.30
N LEU A 3 4.12 -2.17 8.63
CA LEU A 3 2.87 -1.58 8.16
C LEU A 3 1.94 -1.35 9.36
N THR A 4 1.22 -0.23 9.37
CA THR A 4 0.09 -0.07 10.27
C THR A 4 -1.08 -0.94 9.82
N SER A 5 -2.07 -1.19 10.69
CA SER A 5 -3.28 -1.92 10.31
C SER A 5 -4.03 -1.25 9.14
N LYS A 6 -3.92 0.07 9.02
CA LYS A 6 -4.42 0.84 7.85
C LYS A 6 -3.60 0.54 6.60
N GLY A 7 -2.26 0.61 6.69
CA GLY A 7 -1.36 0.30 5.59
C GLY A 7 -1.55 -1.12 5.04
N ALA A 8 -1.71 -2.11 5.94
CA ALA A 8 -1.96 -3.49 5.57
C ALA A 8 -3.29 -3.67 4.81
N LYS A 9 -4.38 -3.02 5.26
CA LYS A 9 -5.68 -3.06 4.57
C LYS A 9 -5.61 -2.43 3.17
N ILE A 10 -4.92 -1.29 3.03
CA ILE A 10 -4.77 -0.60 1.74
C ILE A 10 -3.93 -1.47 0.79
N LEU A 11 -2.82 -2.03 1.26
CA LEU A 11 -1.97 -2.91 0.47
C LEU A 11 -2.74 -4.15 0.00
N ALA A 12 -3.52 -4.79 0.88
CA ALA A 12 -4.35 -5.94 0.54
C ALA A 12 -5.40 -5.59 -0.52
N LYS A 13 -6.09 -4.44 -0.38
CA LYS A 13 -7.02 -3.93 -1.41
C LYS A 13 -6.32 -3.70 -2.74
N MET A 14 -5.15 -3.06 -2.74
CA MET A 14 -4.40 -2.82 -3.98
C MET A 14 -3.96 -4.12 -4.66
N ILE A 15 -3.47 -5.09 -3.90
CA ILE A 15 -3.12 -6.41 -4.45
C ILE A 15 -4.35 -7.07 -5.09
N LYS A 16 -5.53 -6.94 -4.48
CA LYS A 16 -6.80 -7.45 -5.02
C LYS A 16 -7.23 -6.71 -6.28
N THR A 17 -7.14 -5.37 -6.31
CA THR A 17 -7.49 -4.54 -7.47
C THR A 17 -6.59 -4.83 -8.67
N TYR A 18 -5.28 -4.92 -8.46
CA TYR A 18 -4.32 -5.14 -9.54
C TYR A 18 -4.07 -6.62 -9.85
N LYS A 19 -4.72 -7.55 -9.13
CA LYS A 19 -4.54 -9.01 -9.19
C LYS A 19 -3.08 -9.46 -9.18
N SER A 20 -2.19 -8.65 -8.61
CA SER A 20 -0.75 -8.86 -8.64
C SER A 20 -0.09 -8.32 -7.39
N LYS A 21 0.64 -9.18 -6.67
CA LYS A 21 1.39 -8.80 -5.48
C LYS A 21 2.47 -7.76 -5.78
N LYS A 22 3.21 -7.92 -6.89
CA LYS A 22 4.24 -6.97 -7.32
C LYS A 22 3.64 -5.61 -7.66
N LYS A 23 2.60 -5.59 -8.48
CA LYS A 23 1.96 -4.35 -8.94
C LYS A 23 1.25 -3.62 -7.80
N GLY A 24 0.52 -4.35 -6.95
CA GLY A 24 -0.12 -3.79 -5.76
C GLY A 24 0.87 -3.17 -4.77
N LYS A 25 2.02 -3.83 -4.52
CA LYS A 25 3.11 -3.26 -3.70
C LYS A 25 3.69 -2.01 -4.36
N SER A 26 4.01 -2.07 -5.65
CA SER A 26 4.60 -0.94 -6.38
C SER A 26 3.70 0.31 -6.31
N VAL A 27 2.40 0.16 -6.58
CA VAL A 27 1.44 1.28 -6.51
C VAL A 27 1.26 1.78 -5.09
N PHE A 28 1.26 0.89 -4.09
CA PHE A 28 1.17 1.29 -2.68
C PHE A 28 2.34 2.16 -2.25
N TYR A 29 3.58 1.75 -2.56
CA TYR A 29 4.76 2.55 -2.24
C TYR A 29 4.85 3.84 -3.07
N ALA A 30 4.45 3.80 -4.35
CA ALA A 30 4.37 5.00 -5.18
C ALA A 30 3.37 6.02 -4.60
N SER A 31 2.20 5.56 -4.15
CA SER A 31 1.16 6.41 -3.56
C SER A 31 1.57 6.97 -2.18
N GLN A 32 2.38 6.24 -1.42
CA GLN A 32 3.00 6.79 -0.20
C GLN A 32 4.02 7.87 -0.51
N LYS A 33 4.91 7.62 -1.49
CA LYS A 33 5.92 8.59 -1.91
C LYS A 33 5.28 9.87 -2.46
N ALA A 34 4.17 9.73 -3.18
CA ALA A 34 3.32 10.82 -3.65
C ALA A 34 2.45 11.46 -2.55
N LYS A 35 2.59 11.05 -1.28
CA LYS A 35 1.81 11.53 -0.12
C LYS A 35 0.29 11.37 -0.25
N THR A 36 -0.18 10.52 -1.17
CA THR A 36 -1.60 10.26 -1.41
C THR A 36 -2.20 9.35 -0.33
N ILE A 37 -1.39 8.43 0.20
CA ILE A 37 -1.74 7.60 1.35
C ILE A 37 -0.68 7.78 2.45
N THR A 38 -1.12 8.31 3.59
CA THR A 38 -0.28 8.60 4.76
C THR A 38 -0.69 7.76 5.96
N GLY A 39 0.20 7.64 6.95
CA GLY A 39 -0.02 6.85 8.17
C GLY A 39 -0.07 5.34 7.93
N THR A 40 0.59 4.88 6.87
CA THR A 40 0.60 3.47 6.43
C THR A 40 1.78 2.68 7.00
N HIS A 41 2.78 3.36 7.55
CA HIS A 41 3.93 2.78 8.23
C HIS A 41 4.08 3.37 9.63
N LYS A 42 4.57 2.56 10.56
CA LYS A 42 4.98 2.94 11.91
C LYS A 42 6.50 2.83 12.03
#